data_AF-A0A3E3IJK0-F1
#
_entry.id   AF-A0A3E3IJK0-F1
#
_cell.length_a   1.000
_cell.length_b   1.000
_cell.length_c   1.000
_cell.angle_alpha   90.00
_cell.angle_beta   90.00
_cell.angle_gamma   90.00
#
_symmetry.space_group_name_H-M   'P 1'
#
loop_
_entity.id
_entity.type
_entity.pdbx_description
1 polymer ?
#
loop_
_entity_poly.entity_id
_entity_poly.type
_entity_poly.pdbx_seq_one_letter_code
_entity_poly.pdbx_strand_id
1 'polypeptide(L)' 'MERLHRLYSGPAGGILYYEHVRSIVGEYGVKLLDLTGFEYEPYFMCDTMHIGWKGWLAVDQALISYYYEQ' A
#
# COMPACT_ATOMS: atom_id res chain seq x y z
N MET A 1 -7.41 6.32 21.89
CA MET A 1 -7.79 7.57 21.20
C MET A 1 -6.61 8.53 21.01
N GLU A 2 -5.79 8.81 22.03
CA GLU A 2 -4.63 9.72 21.90
C GLU A 2 -3.51 9.24 20.95
N ARG A 3 -3.38 7.93 20.74
CA ARG A 3 -2.36 7.35 19.83
C ARG A 3 -2.72 7.52 18.36
N LEU A 4 -4.02 7.43 18.04
CA LEU A 4 -4.54 7.66 16.69
C LEU A 4 -4.44 9.15 16.30
N HIS A 5 -4.85 10.07 17.18
CA HIS A 5 -4.83 11.50 16.87
C HIS A 5 -3.42 12.05 16.59
N ARG A 6 -2.37 11.46 17.20
CA ARG A 6 -0.97 11.89 16.97
C ARG A 6 -0.41 11.50 15.59
N LEU A 7 -0.94 10.46 14.96
CA LEU A 7 -0.46 9.97 13.66
C LEU A 7 -1.01 10.79 12.47
N TYR A 8 -2.14 11.49 12.64
CA TYR A 8 -2.86 12.14 11.54
C TYR A 8 -2.85 13.68 11.55
N SER A 9 -2.19 14.34 12.51
CA SER A 9 -2.24 15.81 12.68
C SER A 9 -1.01 16.59 12.21
N GLY A 10 -0.06 15.96 11.49
CA GLY A 10 1.15 16.63 10.98
C GLY A 10 1.26 16.60 9.45
N PRO A 11 2.13 17.42 8.83
CA PRO A 11 2.33 17.50 7.37
C PRO A 11 2.87 16.22 6.72
N ALA A 12 3.06 15.15 7.51
CA ALA A 12 3.54 13.83 7.11
C ALA A 12 2.44 12.73 7.20
N GLY A 13 1.16 13.10 7.29
CA GLY A 13 0.06 12.16 7.57
C GLY A 13 0.00 10.93 6.66
N GLY A 14 0.31 11.05 5.36
CA GLY A 14 0.37 9.91 4.43
C GLY A 14 1.54 8.96 4.70
N ILE A 15 2.74 9.50 4.96
CA ILE A 15 3.93 8.70 5.30
C ILE A 15 3.72 7.97 6.63
N LEU A 16 3.17 8.65 7.63
CA LEU A 16 2.86 8.06 8.93
C LEU A 16 1.79 6.95 8.83
N TYR A 17 0.85 7.08 7.90
CA TYR A 17 -0.16 6.05 7.66
C TYR A 17 0.45 4.77 7.08
N TYR A 18 1.26 4.87 6.02
CA TYR A 18 1.87 3.70 5.39
C TYR A 18 2.86 2.98 6.32
N GLU A 19 3.67 3.73 7.07
CA GLU A 19 4.57 3.15 8.09
C GLU A 19 3.80 2.40 9.18
N HIS A 20 2.66 2.92 9.61
CA HIS A 20 1.81 2.24 10.59
C HIS A 20 1.25 0.91 10.05
N VAL A 21 0.79 0.88 8.78
CA VAL A 21 0.34 -0.36 8.13
C VAL A 21 1.50 -1.37 8.01
N ARG A 22 2.69 -0.93 7.58
CA ARG A 22 3.90 -1.78 7.50
C ARG A 22 4.27 -2.36 8.86
N SER A 23 4.18 -1.56 9.92
CA SER A 23 4.44 -2.01 11.29
C SER A 23 3.48 -3.13 11.73
N ILE A 24 2.18 -2.97 11.48
CA ILE A 24 1.17 -3.99 11.81
C ILE A 24 1.45 -5.27 11.03
N VAL A 25 1.69 -5.16 9.72
CA VAL A 25 2.04 -6.30 8.86
C VAL A 25 3.25 -7.06 9.40
N GLY A 26 4.30 -6.35 9.79
CA GLY A 26 5.51 -6.93 10.38
C GLY A 26 5.27 -7.61 11.71
N GLU A 27 4.42 -7.04 12.58
CA GLU A 27 4.02 -7.63 13.87
C GLU A 27 3.33 -8.99 13.70
N TYR A 28 2.44 -9.11 12.71
CA TYR A 28 1.69 -10.33 12.44
C TYR A 28 2.38 -11.30 11.46
N GLY A 29 3.54 -10.92 10.90
CA GLY A 29 4.29 -11.76 9.96
C GLY A 29 3.54 -12.08 8.66
N VAL A 30 2.61 -11.21 8.24
CA VAL A 30 1.85 -11.39 7.00
C VAL A 30 2.59 -10.80 5.80
N LYS A 31 2.39 -11.34 4.59
CA LYS A 31 2.96 -10.75 3.38
C LYS A 31 2.15 -9.51 2.98
N LEU A 32 2.84 -8.45 2.55
CA LEU A 32 2.25 -7.19 2.06
C LEU A 32 2.73 -6.90 0.65
N LEU A 33 1.79 -6.61 -0.24
CA LEU A 33 2.06 -5.94 -1.51
C LEU A 33 2.00 -4.43 -1.28
N ASP A 34 3.16 -3.77 -1.30
CA ASP A 34 3.26 -2.33 -1.11
C ASP A 34 3.42 -1.62 -2.46
N LEU A 35 2.37 -0.89 -2.88
CA LEU A 35 2.32 -0.17 -4.15
C LEU A 35 2.46 1.35 -3.99
N THR A 36 2.80 1.87 -2.80
CA THR A 36 2.80 3.32 -2.55
C THR A 36 3.81 4.08 -3.42
N GLY A 37 4.81 3.40 -3.97
CA GLY A 37 5.80 4.00 -4.87
C GLY A 37 5.30 4.30 -6.29
N PHE A 38 4.08 3.86 -6.65
CA PHE A 38 3.56 3.96 -8.02
C PHE A 38 2.47 5.04 -8.20
N GLU A 39 2.23 5.88 -7.19
CA GLU A 39 1.14 6.88 -7.22
C GLU A 39 1.16 7.78 -8.46
N TYR A 40 2.35 8.16 -8.92
CA TYR A 40 2.54 9.03 -10.09
C TYR A 40 2.88 8.29 -11.39
N GLU A 41 2.84 6.96 -11.38
CA GLU A 41 3.08 6.16 -12.59
C GLU A 41 1.88 6.28 -13.55
N PRO A 42 2.09 6.67 -14.82
CA PRO A 42 1.01 6.80 -15.78
C PRO A 42 0.21 5.51 -15.93
N TYR A 43 -1.11 5.61 -15.83
CA TYR A 43 -2.08 4.51 -15.91
C TYR A 43 -2.06 3.52 -14.73
N PHE A 44 -1.38 3.84 -13.63
CA PHE A 44 -1.39 3.02 -12.42
C PHE A 44 -2.66 3.20 -11.59
N MET A 45 -3.20 4.42 -11.57
CA MET A 45 -4.47 4.78 -10.95
C MET A 45 -5.53 5.06 -12.03
N CYS A 46 -6.77 4.65 -11.77
CA CYS A 46 -7.94 4.92 -12.61
C CYS A 46 -8.47 6.34 -12.35
N ASP A 47 -8.42 6.76 -11.09
CA ASP A 47 -8.82 8.08 -10.59
C ASP A 47 -7.95 8.46 -9.37
N THR A 48 -8.39 9.40 -8.55
CA THR A 48 -7.65 9.86 -7.37
C THR A 48 -7.31 8.76 -6.36
N MET A 49 -8.09 7.67 -6.27
CA MET A 49 -7.94 6.67 -5.21
C MET A 49 -7.96 5.21 -5.68
N HIS A 50 -8.55 4.91 -6.84
CA HIS A 50 -8.70 3.53 -7.31
C HIS A 50 -7.57 3.11 -8.24
N ILE A 51 -7.13 1.86 -8.08
CA ILE A 51 -6.14 1.20 -8.93
C ILE A 51 -6.69 1.10 -10.38
N GLY A 52 -5.86 1.48 -11.34
CA GLY A 52 -6.13 1.46 -12.78
C GLY A 52 -5.44 0.31 -13.51
N TRP A 53 -5.30 0.43 -14.84
CA TRP A 53 -4.83 -0.66 -15.70
C TRP A 53 -3.49 -1.27 -15.26
N LYS A 54 -2.43 -0.46 -15.18
CA LYS A 54 -1.10 -0.97 -14.79
C LYS A 54 -1.07 -1.45 -13.34
N GLY A 55 -1.85 -0.81 -12.47
CA GLY A 55 -1.91 -1.20 -11.07
C GLY A 55 -2.58 -2.57 -10.89
N TRP A 56 -3.64 -2.88 -11.64
CA TRP A 56 -4.26 -4.21 -11.61
C TRP A 56 -3.33 -5.29 -12.16
N LEU A 57 -2.53 -4.99 -13.19
CA LEU A 57 -1.47 -5.89 -13.68
C LEU A 57 -0.42 -6.19 -12.58
N ALA A 58 -0.02 -5.19 -11.80
CA ALA A 58 0.92 -5.40 -10.69
C ALA A 58 0.33 -6.29 -9.58
N VAL A 59 -0.96 -6.12 -9.27
CA VAL A 59 -1.68 -6.98 -8.31
C VAL A 59 -1.79 -8.41 -8.84
N ASP A 60 -2.16 -8.60 -10.10
CA ASP A 60 -2.27 -9.91 -10.74
C ASP A 60 -0.93 -10.66 -10.72
N GLN A 61 0.16 -10.01 -11.11
CA GLN A 61 1.50 -10.58 -11.05
C GLN A 61 1.90 -10.99 -9.62
N ALA A 62 1.62 -10.14 -8.63
CA ALA A 62 1.92 -10.44 -7.23
C ALA A 62 1.11 -11.65 -6.71
N LEU A 63 -0.15 -11.79 -7.12
CA LEU A 63 -0.99 -12.95 -6.80
C LEU A 63 -0.45 -14.22 -7.47
N ILE A 64 -0.07 -14.13 -8.75
CA ILE A 64 0.51 -15.27 -9.48
C ILE A 64 1.76 -15.75 -8.77
N SER A 65 2.71 -14.85 -8.48
CA SER A 65 3.94 -15.20 -7.78
C SER A 65 3.68 -15.77 -6.38
N TYR A 66 2.66 -15.26 -5.67
CA TYR A 66 2.29 -15.77 -4.35
C TYR A 66 1.72 -17.19 -4.37
N TYR A 67 0.84 -17.51 -5.33
CA TYR A 67 0.12 -18.79 -5.36
C TYR A 67 0.79 -19.87 -6.20
N TYR A 68 1.61 -19.50 -7.20
CA TYR A 68 2.08 -20.44 -8.21
C TYR A 68 3.61 -20.52 -8.39
N GLU A 69 4.41 -19.60 -7.83
CA GLU A 69 5.87 -19.53 -8.08
C GLU A 69 6.73 -19.72 -6.82
N GLN A 70 6.24 -20.44 -5.81
CA GLN A 70 6.94 -20.66 -4.53
C GLN A 70 8.14 -21.62 -4.66
#